data_AF-A0A0P6VNJ6-F1
#
_entry.id   AF-A0A0P6VNJ6-F1
#
_cell.length_a   1.000
_cell.length_b   1.000
_cell.length_c   1.000
_cell.angle_alpha   90.00
_cell.angle_beta   90.00
_cell.angle_gamma   90.00
#
_symmetry.space_group_name_H-M   'P 1'
#
loop_
_entity.id
_entity.type
_entity.pdbx_description
1 polymer ?
#
loop_
_entity_poly.entity_id
_entity_poly.type
_entity_poly.pdbx_seq_one_letter_code
_entity_poly.pdbx_strand_id
1 'polypeptide(L)'
;GGTLRTGLPWQSVHDGERLTHEPLRLSVLIEAPSEAIANILERHPQVRALFDNRWLHLFALDDAGRMAQRYLGDLQWERCFGDASLHSH
;
A
#
# COMPACT_ATOMS: atom_id res chain seq x y z
N GLY A 1 -6.50 -8.49 -18.48
CA GLY A 1 -5.92 -8.07 -17.19
C GLY A 1 -6.79 -6.97 -16.64
N GLY A 2 -7.46 -7.22 -15.52
CA GLY A 2 -8.46 -6.31 -14.97
C GLY A 2 -7.84 -4.98 -14.58
N THR A 3 -8.28 -3.91 -15.22
CA THR A 3 -7.95 -2.53 -14.87
C THR A 3 -8.46 -2.27 -13.46
N LEU A 4 -7.55 -2.23 -12.49
CA LEU A 4 -7.84 -1.69 -11.16
C LEU A 4 -8.28 -0.24 -11.38
N ARG A 5 -9.56 0.04 -11.13
CA ARG A 5 -10.15 1.36 -11.35
C ARG A 5 -9.39 2.34 -10.46
N THR A 6 -8.71 3.29 -11.09
CA THR A 6 -7.91 4.35 -10.46
C THR A 6 -8.81 5.38 -9.80
N GLY A 7 -9.59 4.94 -8.82
CA GLY A 7 -10.56 5.75 -8.11
C GLY A 7 -10.83 5.12 -6.77
N LEU A 8 -9.84 5.16 -5.87
CA LEU A 8 -10.16 5.20 -4.46
C LEU A 8 -10.95 6.49 -4.26
N PRO A 9 -12.26 6.43 -3.94
CA PRO A 9 -13.03 7.62 -3.73
C PRO A 9 -12.39 8.32 -2.54
N TRP A 10 -11.98 9.57 -2.71
CA TRP A 10 -11.65 10.38 -1.54
C TRP A 10 -12.84 10.39 -0.56
N GLN A 11 -14.07 10.18 -1.06
CA GLN A 11 -15.27 9.94 -0.25
C GLN A 11 -15.20 8.73 0.71
N SER A 12 -14.36 7.71 0.45
CA SER A 12 -14.23 6.54 1.35
C SER A 12 -13.24 6.78 2.49
N VAL A 13 -12.36 7.77 2.39
CA VAL A 13 -11.46 8.18 3.47
C VAL A 13 -11.96 9.49 4.13
N HIS A 14 -12.63 10.36 3.38
CA HIS A 14 -13.48 11.44 3.86
C HIS A 14 -14.91 10.95 4.04
N ASP A 15 -15.15 10.13 5.05
CA ASP A 15 -16.52 9.98 5.59
C ASP A 15 -16.82 11.24 6.40
N GLY A 16 -17.11 12.32 5.66
CA GLY A 16 -17.42 13.62 6.20
C GLY A 16 -18.68 13.57 7.07
N GLU A 17 -18.68 14.41 8.10
CA GLU A 17 -19.88 14.91 8.78
C GLU A 17 -20.46 14.10 9.96
N ARG A 18 -19.79 13.07 10.53
CA ARG A 18 -20.14 12.58 11.89
C ARG A 18 -19.06 11.71 12.57
N LEU A 19 -18.73 12.09 13.81
CA LEU A 19 -17.79 11.44 14.74
C LEU A 19 -18.26 10.06 15.25
N THR A 20 -18.55 9.09 14.39
CA THR A 20 -18.92 7.74 14.84
C THR A 20 -18.50 6.65 13.86
N HIS A 21 -17.23 6.60 13.48
CA HIS A 21 -16.66 5.38 12.90
C HIS A 21 -15.26 5.15 13.47
N GLU A 22 -15.04 3.95 14.01
CA GLU A 22 -13.69 3.47 14.32
C GLU A 22 -12.84 3.58 13.05
N PRO A 23 -11.62 4.15 13.13
CA PRO A 23 -10.79 4.35 11.95
C PRO A 23 -10.47 2.98 11.32
N LEU A 24 -11.18 2.64 10.24
CA LEU A 24 -10.89 1.46 9.44
C LEU A 24 -9.48 1.65 8.86
N ARG A 25 -8.52 0.90 9.40
CA ARG A 25 -7.16 0.87 8.87
C ARG A 25 -7.14 0.05 7.59
N LEU A 26 -7.33 0.71 6.46
CA LEU A 26 -7.34 0.08 5.14
C LEU A 26 -5.91 -0.32 4.75
N SER A 27 -5.77 -1.53 4.20
CA SER A 27 -4.53 -2.03 3.61
C SER A 27 -4.66 -2.08 2.10
N VAL A 28 -3.69 -1.51 1.39
CA VAL A 28 -3.57 -1.50 -0.06
C VAL A 28 -2.46 -2.47 -0.46
N LEU A 29 -2.79 -3.43 -1.32
CA LEU A 29 -1.85 -4.42 -1.84
C LEU A 29 -1.74 -4.18 -3.35
N ILE A 30 -0.51 -4.00 -3.84
CA ILE A 30 -0.24 -3.71 -5.26
C ILE A 30 0.74 -4.74 -5.81
N GLU A 31 0.37 -5.43 -6.88
CA GLU A 31 1.25 -6.32 -7.64
C GLU A 31 2.10 -5.49 -8.63
N ALA A 32 3.14 -4.86 -8.09
CA ALA A 32 4.09 -4.06 -8.85
C ALA A 32 5.42 -3.91 -8.07
N PRO A 33 6.54 -3.68 -8.78
CA PRO A 33 7.82 -3.35 -8.14
C PRO A 33 7.70 -2.12 -7.23
N SER A 34 8.32 -2.15 -6.05
CA SER A 34 8.29 -1.04 -5.09
C SER A 34 8.83 0.27 -5.67
N GLU A 35 9.79 0.22 -6.60
CA GLU A 35 10.31 1.37 -7.33
C GLU A 35 9.25 2.06 -8.20
N ALA A 36 8.42 1.27 -8.89
CA ALA A 36 7.33 1.80 -9.71
C ALA A 36 6.27 2.46 -8.83
N ILE A 37 5.96 1.86 -7.68
CA ILE A 37 5.05 2.42 -6.69
C ILE A 37 5.63 3.73 -6.10
N ALA A 38 6.91 3.73 -5.74
CA ALA A 38 7.60 4.91 -5.20
C ALA A 38 7.57 6.09 -6.19
N ASN A 39 7.82 5.84 -7.48
CA ASN A 39 7.73 6.88 -8.52
C ASN A 39 6.33 7.51 -8.61
N ILE A 40 5.28 6.71 -8.48
CA ILE A 40 3.89 7.21 -8.44
C ILE A 40 3.69 8.07 -7.17
N LEU A 41 4.15 7.61 -6.01
CA LEU A 41 4.03 8.36 -4.76
C LEU A 41 4.80 9.70 -4.79
N GLU A 42 5.96 9.74 -5.44
CA GLU A 42 6.72 10.98 -5.67
C GLU A 42 5.95 11.98 -6.52
N ARG A 43 5.27 11.50 -7.57
CA ARG A 43 4.46 12.34 -8.45
C ARG A 43 3.14 12.79 -7.83
N HIS A 44 2.69 12.10 -6.77
CA HIS A 44 1.40 12.33 -6.12
C HIS A 44 1.57 12.51 -4.60
N PRO A 45 2.09 13.66 -4.13
CA PRO A 45 2.40 13.89 -2.71
C PRO A 45 1.20 13.78 -1.78
N GLN A 46 -0.01 14.11 -2.26
CA GLN A 46 -1.25 13.96 -1.48
C GLN A 46 -1.59 12.49 -1.21
N VAL A 47 -1.30 11.60 -2.16
CA VAL A 47 -1.51 10.15 -2.00
C VAL A 47 -0.43 9.58 -1.08
N ARG A 48 0.83 10.00 -1.26
CA ARG A 48 1.93 9.66 -0.34
C ARG A 48 1.61 10.03 1.10
N ALA A 49 1.02 11.20 1.35
CA ALA A 49 0.64 11.64 2.68
C ALA A 49 -0.34 10.69 3.38
N LEU A 50 -1.20 9.96 2.66
CA LEU A 50 -2.10 8.98 3.28
C LEU A 50 -1.32 7.79 3.87
N PHE A 51 -0.26 7.36 3.20
CA PHE A 51 0.59 6.27 3.66
C PHE A 51 1.60 6.72 4.71
N ASP A 52 2.23 7.89 4.49
CA ASP A 52 3.20 8.48 5.42
C ASP A 52 2.56 8.80 6.78
N ASN A 53 1.33 9.34 6.77
CA ASN A 53 0.60 9.60 8.02
C ASN A 53 -0.04 8.34 8.62
N ARG A 54 0.22 7.15 8.04
CA ARG A 54 -0.27 5.85 8.52
C ARG A 54 -1.80 5.73 8.52
N TRP A 55 -2.49 6.49 7.67
CA TRP A 55 -3.94 6.34 7.44
C TRP A 55 -4.23 5.08 6.64
N LEU A 56 -3.33 4.77 5.70
CA LEU A 56 -3.36 3.56 4.89
C LEU A 56 -2.06 2.77 5.06
N HIS A 57 -2.16 1.44 5.02
CA HIS A 57 -0.99 0.57 4.90
C HIS A 57 -0.79 0.19 3.43
N LEU A 58 0.47 0.11 3.00
CA LEU A 58 0.82 -0.23 1.61
C LEU A 58 1.79 -1.39 1.57
N PHE A 59 1.47 -2.38 0.74
CA PHE A 59 2.25 -3.59 0.52
C PHE A 59 2.47 -3.78 -0.97
N ALA A 60 3.72 -4.07 -1.35
CA ALA A 60 4.08 -4.53 -2.68
C ALA A 60 4.06 -6.06 -2.69
N LEU A 61 3.38 -6.63 -3.68
CA LEU A 61 3.36 -8.06 -3.94
C LEU A 61 4.42 -8.42 -4.97
N ASP A 62 5.01 -9.61 -4.84
CA ASP A 62 5.81 -10.23 -5.90
C ASP A 62 4.91 -10.77 -7.03
N ASP A 63 5.54 -11.24 -8.11
CA ASP A 63 4.86 -11.85 -9.26
C ASP A 63 4.08 -13.13 -8.90
N ALA A 64 4.28 -13.67 -7.69
CA ALA A 64 3.54 -14.81 -7.15
C ALA A 64 2.37 -14.38 -6.23
N GLY A 65 2.10 -13.07 -6.13
CA GLY A 65 1.05 -12.50 -5.30
C GLY A 65 1.35 -12.51 -3.79
N ARG A 66 2.61 -12.75 -3.39
CA ARG A 66 3.04 -12.78 -1.98
C ARG A 66 3.51 -11.41 -1.54
N MET A 67 3.28 -11.08 -0.27
CA MET A 67 3.79 -9.84 0.33
C MET A 67 5.32 -9.85 0.33
N ALA A 68 5.92 -9.09 -0.57
CA ALA A 68 7.37 -8.98 -0.71
C ALA A 68 7.91 -7.83 0.13
N GLN A 69 7.23 -6.68 0.10
CA GLN A 69 7.68 -5.47 0.79
C GLN A 69 6.52 -4.71 1.41
N ARG A 70 6.78 -4.08 2.55
CA ARG A 70 5.88 -3.18 3.25
C ARG A 70 6.43 -1.76 3.21
N TYR A 71 5.58 -0.80 2.88
CA TYR A 71 5.91 0.61 2.94
C TYR A 71 6.00 1.10 4.40
N LEU A 72 7.08 1.79 4.74
CA LEU A 72 7.31 2.32 6.09
C LEU A 72 6.97 3.82 6.21
N GLY A 73 6.88 4.54 5.09
CA GLY A 73 6.88 6.00 5.07
C GLY A 73 8.12 6.52 4.37
N ASP A 74 8.07 7.76 3.91
CA ASP A 74 9.24 8.46 3.34
C ASP A 74 9.92 7.74 2.16
N LEU A 75 9.12 7.05 1.34
CA LEU A 75 9.59 6.22 0.22
C LEU A 75 10.48 5.04 0.67
N GLN A 76 10.49 4.73 1.96
CA GLN A 76 11.21 3.60 2.54
C GLN A 76 10.35 2.35 2.55
N TRP A 77 11.00 1.22 2.29
CA TRP A 77 10.37 -0.09 2.21
C TRP A 77 11.14 -1.11 3.06
N GLU A 78 10.40 -1.95 3.76
CA GLU A 78 10.92 -3.09 4.51
C GLU A 78 10.56 -4.38 3.77
N ARG A 79 11.51 -5.31 3.63
CA ARG A 79 11.19 -6.64 3.09
C ARG A 79 10.36 -7.39 4.11
N CYS A 80 9.21 -7.89 3.68
CA CYS A 80 8.46 -8.86 4.47
C CYS A 80 9.25 -10.16 4.42
N PHE A 81 9.87 -10.54 5.53
CA PHE A 81 10.48 -11.86 5.69
C PHE A 81 9.37 -12.91 5.77
N GLY A 82 8.84 -13.30 4.61
CA GLY A 82 8.15 -14.57 4.47
C GLY A 82 9.20 -15.67 4.49
N ASP A 83 9.04 -16.68 5.34
CA ASP A 83 9.93 -17.83 5.45
C ASP A 83 10.19 -18.45 4.06
N ALA A 84 11.34 -18.14 3.47
CA ALA A 84 11.85 -18.78 2.27
C ALA A 84 12.75 -19.98 2.66
N SER A 85 12.43 -20.65 3.78
CA SER A 85 13.24 -21.75 4.31
C SER A 85 12.63 -23.12 4.00
N LEU A 86 12.08 -23.35 2.80
CA LEU A 86 11.64 -24.68 2.37
C LEU A 86 11.96 -24.95 0.89
N HIS A 87 13.21 -24.73 0.47
CA HIS A 87 13.85 -25.56 -0.57
C HIS A 87 15.36 -25.31 -0.62
N SER A 88 16.12 -26.13 0.09
CA SER A 88 17.48 -26.48 -0.32
C SER A 88 17.70 -27.95 0.04
N HIS A 89 18.01 -28.71 -1.02
CA HIS A 89 18.29 -30.14 -1.07
C HIS A 89 19.43 -30.58 -0.18
#